data_AF-A0A833QQI1-F1
#
_entry.id   AF-A0A833QQI1-F1
#
_cell.length_a   1.000
_cell.length_b   1.000
_cell.length_c   1.000
_cell.angle_alpha   90.00
_cell.angle_beta   90.00
_cell.angle_gamma   90.00
#
_symmetry.space_group_name_H-M   'P 1'
#
loop_
_entity.id
_entity.type
_entity.pdbx_description
1 polymer ?
#
loop_
_entity_poly.entity_id
_entity_poly.type
_entity_poly.pdbx_seq_one_letter_code
_entity_poly.pdbx_strand_id
1 'polypeptide(L)'
;MENSQHLLSLAKNCNFTLRWLLLHRMSNEKKAREIVMTVCTAHQVDKESLLHLLLKASKVEYDLKEMYSELLSDREVMWHEKKRFVFYCIKDVSQNHFTSSASLSKFKNKTLKEWFDNILSEVNLLEYAGGAGSPNRAIYRIISALKDLEQIQENNIQTKDAMLKAQKSLHDMIKILSLDNQTIRALLVITDGLYAWGYLEEFQENLKNKIKKDTSVLLALNAFFLKFQSLLSAPLQRIAECKSKDLACISNYYSTEYSAGILAILEIVPVILLDIGLHDESSHPFYLQSNHINKETIEDFIQVDEQLKGARRAAKLCVISEGIQLMSRTFDGILNLNLKSWLEEKLRKEIARQLEAKLGSFFLSSHGKDDLERCMHSLFNYITLQSKKLELLQDILHMHGTHLWHESFTSVLDACAMREETEIKIQQSLNFKNLVPNPKSFMGNCYHVNAQKSCPNFVTTESLLLMLVFCTCGNSKLQGCCCKR
;
A
#
# COMPACT_ATOMS: atom_id res chain seq x y z
N MET A 1 20.75 -11.51 -9.74
CA MET A 1 21.94 -12.24 -9.19
C MET A 1 23.16 -11.35 -8.95
N GLU A 2 23.58 -10.49 -9.89
CA GLU A 2 24.87 -9.75 -9.82
C GLU A 2 25.02 -8.85 -8.57
N ASN A 3 23.97 -8.16 -8.10
CA ASN A 3 24.05 -7.27 -6.92
C ASN A 3 23.58 -7.90 -5.59
N SER A 4 23.34 -9.22 -5.57
CA SER A 4 22.72 -9.91 -4.43
C SER A 4 23.49 -9.77 -3.11
N GLN A 5 24.82 -9.90 -3.16
CA GLN A 5 25.68 -9.78 -1.97
C GLN A 5 25.71 -8.36 -1.41
N HIS A 6 25.71 -7.35 -2.26
CA HIS A 6 25.66 -5.95 -1.84
C HIS A 6 24.33 -5.63 -1.17
N LEU A 7 23.21 -6.09 -1.73
CA LEU A 7 21.88 -5.90 -1.14
C LEU A 7 21.74 -6.62 0.21
N LEU A 8 22.26 -7.85 0.33
CA LEU A 8 22.31 -8.57 1.60
C LEU A 8 23.16 -7.83 2.63
N SER A 9 24.33 -7.33 2.25
CA SER A 9 25.21 -6.56 3.13
C SER A 9 24.54 -5.26 3.59
N LEU A 10 23.87 -4.55 2.68
CA LEU A 10 23.12 -3.34 2.98
C LEU A 10 22.01 -3.62 4.00
N ALA A 11 21.16 -4.63 3.75
CA ALA A 11 20.09 -5.01 4.66
C ALA A 11 20.64 -5.37 6.06
N LYS A 12 21.75 -6.12 6.11
CA LYS A 12 22.43 -6.45 7.36
C LYS A 12 22.90 -5.20 8.11
N ASN A 13 23.64 -4.32 7.44
CA ASN A 13 24.20 -3.11 8.04
C ASN A 13 23.11 -2.15 8.53
N CYS A 14 22.01 -2.00 7.78
CA CYS A 14 20.86 -1.22 8.21
C CYS A 14 20.26 -1.76 9.51
N ASN A 15 20.04 -3.08 9.61
CA ASN A 15 19.50 -3.71 10.81
C ASN A 15 20.44 -3.63 12.01
N PHE A 16 21.74 -3.89 11.81
CA PHE A 16 22.73 -3.74 12.88
C PHE A 16 22.76 -2.31 13.41
N THR A 17 22.78 -1.32 12.51
CA THR A 17 22.78 0.10 12.88
C THR A 17 21.52 0.49 13.64
N LEU A 18 20.33 0.12 13.12
CA LEU A 18 19.04 0.39 13.77
C LEU A 18 18.96 -0.25 15.15
N ARG A 19 19.34 -1.52 15.26
CA ARG A 19 19.35 -2.27 16.52
C ARG A 19 20.29 -1.63 17.54
N TRP A 20 21.50 -1.27 17.13
CA TRP A 20 22.46 -0.63 18.01
C TRP A 20 21.93 0.73 18.51
N LEU A 21 21.47 1.60 17.59
CA LEU A 21 21.01 2.94 17.94
C LEU A 21 19.77 2.92 18.84
N LEU A 22 18.77 2.08 18.54
CA LEU A 22 17.53 2.04 19.32
C LEU A 22 17.74 1.40 20.70
N LEU A 23 18.47 0.28 20.79
CA LEU A 23 18.68 -0.38 22.08
C LEU A 23 19.54 0.45 23.03
N HIS A 24 20.60 1.12 22.54
CA HIS A 24 21.45 1.93 23.43
C HIS A 24 20.73 3.20 23.91
N ARG A 25 19.76 3.72 23.16
CA ARG A 25 18.87 4.79 23.62
C ARG A 25 17.88 4.33 24.70
N MET A 26 17.54 3.04 24.73
CA MET A 26 16.73 2.41 25.79
C MET A 26 17.57 1.81 26.93
N SER A 27 18.90 1.95 26.90
CA SER A 27 19.75 1.35 27.94
C SER A 27 19.41 1.91 29.32
N ASN A 28 19.36 1.05 30.33
CA ASN A 28 19.15 1.46 31.72
C ASN A 28 20.31 2.31 32.26
N GLU A 29 21.53 2.12 31.72
CA GLU A 29 22.70 2.87 32.14
C GLU A 29 22.67 4.30 31.61
N LYS A 30 22.50 5.26 32.52
CA LYS A 30 22.34 6.69 32.19
C LYS A 30 23.53 7.26 31.41
N LYS A 31 24.77 6.90 31.77
CA LYS A 31 25.99 7.40 31.10
C LYS A 31 26.08 6.92 29.65
N ALA A 32 25.83 5.63 29.41
CA ALA A 32 25.84 5.05 28.07
C ALA A 32 24.75 5.69 27.18
N ARG A 33 23.55 5.87 27.73
CA ARG A 33 22.44 6.53 27.05
C ARG A 33 22.76 7.99 26.71
N GLU A 34 23.34 8.75 27.64
CA GLU A 34 23.73 10.15 27.43
C GLU A 34 24.78 10.28 26.33
N ILE A 35 25.82 9.44 26.33
CA ILE A 35 26.86 9.44 25.28
C ILE A 35 26.20 9.23 23.90
N VAL A 36 25.35 8.21 23.78
CA VAL A 36 24.68 7.91 22.50
C VAL A 36 23.76 9.05 22.08
N MET A 37 23.01 9.64 23.01
CA MET A 37 22.15 10.79 22.71
C MET A 37 22.96 12.01 22.27
N THR A 38 24.09 12.31 22.92
CA THR A 38 24.97 13.43 22.53
C THR A 38 25.56 13.23 21.14
N VAL A 39 26.06 12.03 20.83
CA VAL A 39 26.60 11.70 19.49
C VAL A 39 25.50 11.80 18.43
N CYS A 40 24.31 11.30 18.74
CA CYS A 40 23.16 11.40 17.83
C CYS A 40 22.78 12.86 17.56
N THR A 41 22.73 13.71 18.60
CA THR A 41 22.44 15.14 18.44
C THR A 41 23.51 15.84 17.60
N ALA A 42 24.80 15.51 17.80
CA ALA A 42 25.90 16.06 17.02
C ALA A 42 25.80 15.69 15.52
N HIS A 43 25.29 14.49 15.22
CA HIS A 43 25.09 14.01 13.85
C HIS A 43 23.66 14.22 13.31
N GLN A 44 22.82 14.99 14.00
CA GLN A 44 21.42 15.24 13.62
C GLN A 44 20.59 13.95 13.41
N VAL A 45 20.94 12.88 14.12
CA VAL A 45 20.20 11.62 14.12
C VAL A 45 19.04 11.73 15.10
N ASP A 46 17.93 12.25 14.63
CA ASP A 46 16.71 12.39 15.42
C ASP A 46 15.82 11.13 15.34
N LYS A 47 14.70 11.13 16.08
CA LYS A 47 13.76 10.00 16.08
C LYS A 47 13.06 9.84 14.72
N GLU A 48 12.80 10.93 13.99
CA GLU A 48 12.15 10.87 12.68
C GLU A 48 13.08 10.25 11.62
N SER A 49 14.37 10.58 11.66
CA SER A 49 15.38 9.94 10.80
C SER A 49 15.48 8.45 11.04
N LEU A 50 15.44 8.00 12.30
CA LEU A 50 15.43 6.57 12.64
C LEU A 50 14.18 5.85 12.14
N LEU A 51 13.01 6.47 12.30
CA LEU A 51 11.76 5.93 11.76
C LEU A 51 11.80 5.84 10.23
N HIS A 52 12.35 6.86 9.56
CA HIS A 52 12.50 6.84 8.11
C HIS A 52 13.45 5.73 7.64
N LEU A 53 14.59 5.56 8.31
CA LEU A 53 15.52 4.47 8.04
C LEU A 53 14.86 3.11 8.28
N LEU A 54 14.10 2.96 9.36
CA LEU A 54 13.37 1.73 9.68
C LEU A 54 12.34 1.38 8.61
N LEU A 55 11.55 2.35 8.12
CA LEU A 55 10.60 2.15 7.03
C LEU A 55 11.29 1.73 5.73
N LYS A 56 12.35 2.45 5.34
CA LYS A 56 13.15 2.16 4.13
C LYS A 56 13.80 0.78 4.22
N ALA A 57 14.40 0.45 5.37
CA ALA A 57 15.00 -0.86 5.62
C ALA A 57 13.95 -1.96 5.52
N SER A 58 12.79 -1.80 6.17
CA SER A 58 11.68 -2.76 6.11
C SER A 58 11.27 -3.06 4.66
N LYS A 59 11.14 -2.02 3.82
CA LYS A 59 10.77 -2.18 2.41
C LYS A 59 11.84 -2.94 1.62
N VAL A 60 13.11 -2.56 1.74
CA VAL A 60 14.22 -3.25 1.06
C VAL A 60 14.32 -4.71 1.50
N GLU A 61 14.12 -4.99 2.79
CA GLU A 61 14.14 -6.34 3.33
C GLU A 61 13.00 -7.21 2.80
N TYR A 62 11.80 -6.64 2.71
CA TYR A 62 10.64 -7.32 2.14
C TYR A 62 10.88 -7.67 0.67
N ASP A 63 11.26 -6.68 -0.13
CA ASP A 63 11.52 -6.88 -1.56
C ASP A 63 12.67 -7.89 -1.78
N LEU A 64 13.70 -7.85 -0.93
CA LEU A 64 14.80 -8.82 -0.97
C LEU A 64 14.33 -10.23 -0.65
N LYS A 65 13.45 -10.40 0.36
CA LYS A 65 12.88 -11.71 0.71
C LYS A 65 11.99 -12.28 -0.40
N GLU A 66 11.15 -11.44 -1.03
CA GLU A 66 10.34 -11.88 -2.18
C GLU A 66 11.22 -12.32 -3.34
N MET A 67 12.17 -11.48 -3.77
CA MET A 67 13.09 -11.83 -4.85
C MET A 67 13.87 -13.13 -4.57
N TYR A 68 14.34 -13.32 -3.33
CA TYR A 68 15.04 -14.55 -2.96
C TYR A 68 14.12 -15.77 -2.93
N SER A 69 12.85 -15.60 -2.54
CA SER A 69 11.87 -16.69 -2.51
C SER A 69 11.50 -17.14 -3.92
N GLU A 70 11.29 -16.20 -4.84
CA GLU A 70 11.09 -16.47 -6.28
C GLU A 70 12.32 -17.15 -6.90
N LEU A 71 13.53 -16.66 -6.61
CA LEU A 71 14.75 -17.30 -7.11
C LEU A 71 14.92 -18.74 -6.62
N LEU A 72 14.42 -19.06 -5.42
CA LEU A 72 14.46 -20.41 -4.87
C LEU A 72 13.34 -21.31 -5.41
N SER A 73 12.17 -20.79 -5.79
CA SER A 73 11.16 -21.60 -6.48
C SER A 73 11.62 -21.97 -7.89
N ASP A 74 12.28 -21.04 -8.57
CA ASP A 74 12.57 -21.16 -10.00
C ASP A 74 13.95 -21.77 -10.29
N ARG A 75 14.74 -22.06 -9.25
CA ARG A 75 16.13 -22.53 -9.32
C ARG A 75 16.37 -23.71 -10.27
N GLU A 76 15.48 -24.70 -10.29
CA GLU A 76 15.61 -25.89 -11.13
C GLU A 76 15.31 -25.55 -12.60
N VAL A 77 14.26 -24.76 -12.85
CA VAL A 77 13.90 -24.26 -14.18
C VAL A 77 15.05 -23.42 -14.75
N MET A 78 15.55 -22.45 -13.97
CA MET A 78 16.67 -21.59 -14.36
C MET A 78 17.94 -22.41 -14.65
N TRP A 79 18.21 -23.45 -13.87
CA TRP A 79 19.34 -24.34 -14.11
C TRP A 79 19.23 -25.04 -15.47
N HIS A 80 18.07 -25.62 -15.78
CA HIS A 80 17.85 -26.31 -17.05
C HIS A 80 17.88 -25.37 -18.25
N GLU A 81 17.33 -24.17 -18.12
CA GLU A 81 17.41 -23.12 -19.15
C GLU A 81 18.87 -22.73 -19.44
N LYS A 82 19.66 -22.47 -18.40
CA LYS A 82 21.07 -22.09 -18.56
C LYS A 82 21.90 -23.24 -19.13
N LYS A 83 21.67 -24.49 -18.68
CA LYS A 83 22.28 -25.69 -19.27
C LYS A 83 21.96 -25.81 -20.76
N ARG A 84 20.69 -25.63 -21.14
CA ARG A 84 20.24 -25.69 -22.54
C ARG A 84 20.86 -24.57 -23.37
N PHE A 85 20.98 -23.37 -22.83
CA PHE A 85 21.62 -22.24 -23.49
C PHE A 85 23.11 -22.49 -23.73
N VAL A 86 23.84 -23.00 -22.73
CA VAL A 86 25.25 -23.40 -22.89
C VAL A 86 25.40 -24.46 -23.97
N PHE A 87 24.55 -25.49 -23.95
CA PHE A 87 24.54 -26.54 -24.97
C PHE A 87 24.31 -25.96 -26.37
N TYR A 88 23.34 -25.05 -26.52
CA TYR A 88 23.07 -24.38 -27.78
C TYR A 88 24.25 -23.54 -28.26
N CYS A 89 24.84 -22.70 -27.41
CA CYS A 89 25.99 -21.86 -27.79
C CYS A 89 27.19 -22.71 -28.24
N ILE A 90 27.49 -23.79 -27.53
CA ILE A 90 28.62 -24.67 -27.88
C ILE A 90 28.34 -25.44 -29.18
N LYS A 91 27.10 -25.89 -29.38
CA LYS A 91 26.67 -26.57 -30.61
C LYS A 91 26.66 -25.63 -31.82
N ASP A 92 26.17 -24.41 -31.65
CA ASP A 92 26.13 -23.36 -32.68
C ASP A 92 27.54 -23.00 -33.13
N VAL A 93 28.46 -22.80 -32.17
CA VAL A 93 29.88 -22.59 -32.44
C VAL A 93 30.47 -23.76 -33.23
N SER A 94 30.25 -25.00 -32.78
CA SER A 94 30.72 -26.21 -33.46
C SER A 94 30.20 -26.35 -34.90
N GLN A 95 28.93 -26.01 -35.14
CA GLN A 95 28.26 -26.25 -36.42
C GLN A 95 28.45 -25.14 -37.45
N ASN A 96 28.42 -23.86 -37.05
CA ASN A 96 28.30 -22.73 -37.96
C ASN A 96 29.63 -22.01 -38.25
N HIS A 97 30.58 -22.04 -37.30
CA HIS A 97 31.81 -21.27 -37.39
C HIS A 97 33.06 -22.08 -37.76
N PHE A 98 33.01 -23.41 -37.64
CA PHE A 98 34.12 -24.31 -38.00
C PHE A 98 33.91 -25.06 -39.32
N THR A 99 32.73 -24.96 -39.93
CA THR A 99 32.41 -25.58 -41.23
C THR A 99 32.66 -24.64 -42.41
N SER A 100 32.72 -23.33 -42.20
CA SER A 100 32.67 -22.31 -43.26
C SER A 100 33.98 -21.55 -43.51
N SER A 101 35.04 -21.77 -42.73
CA SER A 101 36.33 -21.09 -42.93
C SER A 101 37.28 -21.90 -43.80
N ALA A 102 37.46 -21.44 -45.04
CA ALA A 102 38.48 -21.87 -45.99
C ALA A 102 39.93 -21.51 -45.55
N SER A 103 40.20 -21.36 -44.25
CA SER A 103 41.51 -21.04 -43.67
C SER A 103 41.98 -22.01 -42.58
N LEU A 104 41.36 -23.19 -42.47
CA LEU A 104 41.69 -24.26 -41.50
C LEU A 104 42.64 -25.35 -42.06
N SER A 105 43.61 -24.99 -42.91
CA SER A 105 44.49 -25.98 -43.57
C SER A 105 45.70 -26.47 -42.74
N LYS A 106 45.70 -26.32 -41.40
CA LYS A 106 46.82 -26.85 -40.56
C LYS A 106 46.46 -27.61 -39.28
N PHE A 107 45.20 -27.68 -38.88
CA PHE A 107 44.80 -28.58 -37.78
C PHE A 107 43.77 -29.58 -38.28
N LYS A 108 44.08 -30.86 -38.16
CA LYS A 108 43.18 -31.96 -38.53
C LYS A 108 41.84 -31.77 -37.84
N ASN A 109 40.80 -31.42 -38.59
CA ASN A 109 39.42 -31.15 -38.15
C ASN A 109 38.74 -32.27 -37.32
N LYS A 110 39.40 -33.39 -37.06
CA LYS A 110 38.92 -34.46 -36.17
C LYS A 110 39.01 -34.07 -34.69
N THR A 111 40.12 -33.48 -34.25
CA THR A 111 40.37 -33.23 -32.82
C THR A 111 39.50 -32.13 -32.23
N LEU A 112 39.21 -31.05 -32.96
CA LEU A 112 38.35 -29.95 -32.49
C LEU A 112 36.88 -30.35 -32.42
N LYS A 113 36.41 -31.13 -33.40
CA LYS A 113 35.03 -31.64 -33.39
C LYS A 113 34.81 -32.63 -32.25
N GLU A 114 35.73 -33.58 -32.09
CA GLU A 114 35.74 -34.51 -30.95
C GLU A 114 35.81 -33.75 -29.61
N TRP A 115 36.55 -32.64 -29.55
CA TRP A 115 36.59 -31.78 -28.37
C TRP A 115 35.23 -31.13 -28.06
N PHE A 116 34.56 -30.53 -29.05
CA PHE A 116 33.23 -29.95 -28.85
C PHE A 116 32.21 -31.02 -28.47
N ASP A 117 32.26 -32.20 -29.08
CA ASP A 117 31.40 -33.33 -28.74
C ASP A 117 31.64 -33.80 -27.29
N ASN A 118 32.90 -33.83 -26.84
CA ASN A 118 33.24 -34.13 -25.45
C ASN A 118 32.68 -33.08 -24.49
N ILE A 119 32.83 -31.79 -24.77
CA ILE A 119 32.27 -30.73 -23.92
C ILE A 119 30.74 -30.76 -23.91
N LEU A 120 30.09 -30.99 -25.05
CA LEU A 120 28.63 -31.14 -25.12
C LEU A 120 28.15 -32.35 -24.32
N SER A 121 28.92 -33.45 -24.32
CA SER A 121 28.63 -34.61 -23.47
C SER A 121 28.80 -34.29 -21.97
N GLU A 122 29.86 -33.59 -21.58
CA GLU A 122 30.08 -33.15 -20.19
C GLU A 122 28.97 -32.19 -19.73
N VAL A 123 28.55 -31.25 -20.57
CA VAL A 123 27.41 -30.34 -20.30
C VAL A 123 26.12 -31.14 -20.11
N ASN A 124 25.85 -32.14 -20.96
CA ASN A 124 24.66 -32.99 -20.83
C ASN A 124 24.65 -33.83 -19.55
N LEU A 125 25.82 -34.24 -19.06
CA LEU A 125 25.97 -34.97 -17.79
C LEU A 125 25.81 -34.09 -16.55
N LEU A 126 25.73 -32.76 -16.68
CA LEU A 126 25.49 -31.87 -15.54
C LEU A 126 24.08 -32.06 -14.97
N GLU A 127 23.98 -32.68 -13.81
CA GLU A 127 22.73 -32.84 -13.06
C GLU A 127 22.54 -31.72 -12.03
N TYR A 128 21.27 -31.37 -11.76
CA TYR A 128 20.91 -30.32 -10.81
C TYR A 128 21.17 -30.73 -9.35
N ALA A 129 20.83 -31.98 -8.97
CA ALA A 129 21.13 -32.57 -7.68
C ALA A 129 21.12 -34.11 -7.80
N GLY A 130 22.24 -34.78 -7.52
CA GLY A 130 22.28 -36.26 -7.52
C GLY A 130 23.63 -36.94 -7.81
N GLY A 131 24.57 -36.24 -8.46
CA GLY A 131 25.86 -36.85 -8.82
C GLY A 131 26.87 -36.93 -7.66
N ALA A 132 27.58 -38.06 -7.54
CA ALA A 132 28.67 -38.28 -6.57
C ALA A 132 29.90 -37.35 -6.75
N GLY A 133 29.92 -36.52 -7.81
CA GLY A 133 30.92 -35.47 -8.03
C GLY A 133 30.29 -34.09 -7.86
N SER A 134 31.03 -33.14 -7.27
CA SER A 134 30.49 -31.78 -7.11
C SER A 134 30.24 -31.14 -8.48
N PRO A 135 28.98 -30.81 -8.85
CA PRO A 135 28.64 -30.25 -10.16
C PRO A 135 29.39 -28.94 -10.43
N ASN A 136 29.72 -28.18 -9.37
CA ASN A 136 30.60 -27.01 -9.44
C ASN A 136 31.97 -27.33 -10.06
N ARG A 137 32.61 -28.44 -9.70
CA ARG A 137 33.94 -28.80 -10.23
C ARG A 137 33.86 -29.14 -11.72
N ALA A 138 32.81 -29.83 -12.14
CA ALA A 138 32.57 -30.12 -13.56
C ALA A 138 32.34 -28.81 -14.35
N ILE A 139 31.54 -27.89 -13.82
CA ILE A 139 31.33 -26.57 -14.44
C ILE A 139 32.64 -25.78 -14.53
N TYR A 140 33.46 -25.74 -13.48
CA TYR A 140 34.76 -25.06 -13.53
C TYR A 140 35.71 -25.66 -14.57
N ARG A 141 35.71 -26.99 -14.74
CA ARG A 141 36.47 -27.66 -15.82
C ARG A 141 36.01 -27.19 -17.20
N ILE A 142 34.70 -27.14 -17.43
CA ILE A 142 34.12 -26.68 -18.71
C ILE A 142 34.47 -25.19 -18.95
N ILE A 143 34.39 -24.34 -17.92
CA ILE A 143 34.79 -22.92 -18.04
C ILE A 143 36.28 -22.80 -18.40
N SER A 144 37.15 -23.56 -17.74
CA SER A 144 38.59 -23.56 -18.06
C SER A 144 38.83 -23.99 -19.50
N ALA A 145 38.20 -25.08 -19.93
CA ALA A 145 38.32 -25.61 -21.28
C ALA A 145 37.85 -24.58 -22.34
N LEU A 146 36.78 -23.84 -22.08
CA LEU A 146 36.30 -22.76 -22.95
C LEU A 146 37.27 -21.56 -23.00
N LYS A 147 37.92 -21.22 -21.88
CA LYS A 147 38.93 -20.13 -21.83
C LYS A 147 40.20 -20.49 -22.61
N ASP A 148 40.64 -21.74 -22.50
CA ASP A 148 41.83 -22.22 -23.22
C ASP A 148 41.61 -22.16 -24.74
N LEU A 149 40.39 -22.42 -25.22
CA LEU A 149 40.04 -22.25 -26.64
C LEU A 149 39.91 -20.78 -27.07
N GLU A 150 39.40 -19.91 -26.21
CA GLU A 150 39.30 -18.47 -26.48
C GLU A 150 40.68 -17.86 -26.76
N GLN A 151 41.73 -18.35 -26.07
CA GLN A 151 43.13 -17.94 -26.32
C GLN A 151 43.70 -18.45 -27.66
N ILE A 152 43.15 -19.55 -28.19
CA ILE A 152 43.62 -20.17 -29.45
C ILE A 152 42.93 -19.54 -30.68
N GLN A 153 41.72 -19.00 -30.53
CA GLN A 153 40.95 -18.39 -31.63
C GLN A 153 40.79 -16.86 -31.48
N GLU A 154 41.83 -16.11 -31.85
CA GLU A 154 41.78 -14.63 -31.85
C GLU A 154 40.94 -14.03 -32.99
N ASN A 155 40.71 -14.76 -34.08
CA ASN A 155 40.29 -14.16 -35.36
C ASN A 155 38.78 -14.11 -35.63
N ASN A 156 37.92 -14.68 -34.78
CA ASN A 156 36.46 -14.66 -35.00
C ASN A 156 35.71 -14.07 -33.81
N ILE A 157 35.27 -12.82 -33.96
CA ILE A 157 34.55 -12.05 -32.92
C ILE A 157 33.25 -12.75 -32.50
N GLN A 158 32.57 -13.43 -33.43
CA GLN A 158 31.29 -14.09 -33.16
C GLN A 158 31.47 -15.35 -32.29
N THR A 159 32.53 -16.14 -32.51
CA THR A 159 32.84 -17.28 -31.65
C THR A 159 33.27 -16.84 -30.26
N LYS A 160 34.02 -15.74 -30.16
CA LYS A 160 34.42 -15.15 -28.87
C LYS A 160 33.21 -14.70 -28.05
N ASP A 161 32.26 -14.00 -28.67
CA ASP A 161 31.02 -13.57 -28.01
C ASP A 161 30.16 -14.76 -27.56
N ALA A 162 30.02 -15.80 -28.40
CA ALA A 162 29.30 -17.02 -28.04
C ALA A 162 29.96 -17.78 -26.88
N MET A 163 31.30 -17.85 -26.84
CA MET A 163 32.04 -18.47 -25.75
C MET A 163 31.92 -17.67 -24.45
N LEU A 164 31.99 -16.33 -24.49
CA LEU A 164 31.78 -15.48 -23.33
C LEU A 164 30.35 -15.61 -22.76
N LYS A 165 29.35 -15.70 -23.64
CA LYS A 165 27.95 -15.97 -23.25
C LYS A 165 27.77 -17.34 -22.59
N ALA A 166 28.46 -18.37 -23.10
CA ALA A 166 28.47 -19.70 -22.50
C ALA A 166 29.17 -19.69 -21.13
N GLN A 167 30.35 -19.06 -21.01
CA GLN A 167 31.06 -18.89 -19.73
C GLN A 167 30.22 -18.14 -18.70
N LYS A 168 29.55 -17.04 -19.09
CA LYS A 168 28.64 -16.29 -18.21
C LYS A 168 27.48 -17.17 -17.73
N SER A 169 26.89 -17.96 -18.61
CA SER A 169 25.79 -18.86 -18.26
C SER A 169 26.23 -20.00 -17.34
N LEU A 170 27.45 -20.53 -17.52
CA LEU A 170 28.06 -21.49 -16.59
C LEU A 170 28.36 -20.87 -15.22
N HIS A 171 28.82 -19.62 -15.17
CA HIS A 171 28.96 -18.90 -13.91
C HIS A 171 27.61 -18.65 -13.22
N ASP A 172 26.55 -18.35 -13.97
CA ASP A 172 25.19 -18.25 -13.43
C ASP A 172 24.70 -19.59 -12.86
N MET A 173 25.00 -20.71 -13.53
CA MET A 173 24.70 -22.07 -13.03
C MET A 173 25.36 -22.34 -11.67
N ILE A 174 26.63 -21.97 -11.48
CA ILE A 174 27.30 -22.07 -10.16
C ILE A 174 26.55 -21.24 -9.11
N LYS A 175 26.15 -20.01 -9.46
CA LYS A 175 25.41 -19.15 -8.53
C LYS A 175 24.06 -19.77 -8.16
N ILE A 176 23.34 -20.36 -9.10
CA ILE A 176 22.06 -21.06 -8.84
C ILE A 176 22.26 -22.22 -7.85
N LEU A 177 23.33 -23.02 -8.02
CA LEU A 177 23.66 -24.10 -7.06
C LEU A 177 24.05 -23.57 -5.68
N SER A 178 24.59 -22.36 -5.59
CA SER A 178 24.93 -21.71 -4.32
C SER A 178 23.73 -21.08 -3.60
N LEU A 179 22.57 -20.98 -4.25
CA LEU A 179 21.36 -20.49 -3.60
C LEU A 179 20.89 -21.52 -2.57
N ASP A 180 21.00 -21.16 -1.29
CA ASP A 180 20.61 -22.02 -0.18
C ASP A 180 19.43 -21.46 0.61
N ASN A 181 18.70 -22.37 1.24
CA ASN A 181 17.66 -22.00 2.19
C ASN A 181 18.25 -21.38 3.48
N GLN A 182 19.56 -21.54 3.73
CA GLN A 182 20.21 -20.99 4.92
C GLN A 182 20.33 -19.46 4.82
N THR A 183 20.56 -18.90 3.63
CA THR A 183 20.61 -17.45 3.43
C THR A 183 19.27 -16.78 3.76
N ILE A 184 18.14 -17.35 3.34
CA ILE A 184 16.82 -16.83 3.72
C ILE A 184 16.61 -16.92 5.23
N ARG A 185 16.96 -18.04 5.86
CA ARG A 185 16.84 -18.19 7.32
C ARG A 185 17.69 -17.15 8.06
N ALA A 186 18.93 -16.95 7.63
CA ALA A 186 19.80 -15.91 8.18
C ALA A 186 19.21 -14.51 7.99
N LEU A 187 18.62 -14.23 6.83
CA LEU A 187 17.95 -12.96 6.56
C LEU A 187 16.74 -12.75 7.48
N LEU A 188 15.91 -13.78 7.71
CA LEU A 188 14.78 -13.71 8.64
C LEU A 188 15.23 -13.36 10.07
N VAL A 189 16.33 -13.95 10.53
CA VAL A 189 16.88 -13.65 11.87
C VAL A 189 17.44 -12.22 11.97
N ILE A 190 18.17 -11.76 10.94
CA ILE A 190 18.81 -10.44 10.99
C ILE A 190 17.78 -9.30 10.84
N THR A 191 16.72 -9.55 10.09
CA THR A 191 15.67 -8.56 9.80
C THR A 191 14.56 -8.51 10.83
N ASP A 192 14.67 -9.27 11.92
CA ASP A 192 13.67 -9.28 12.99
C ASP A 192 13.55 -7.90 13.67
N GLY A 193 12.34 -7.33 13.70
CA GLY A 193 12.03 -6.03 14.29
C GLY A 193 11.91 -5.98 15.81
N LEU A 194 12.04 -7.09 16.55
CA LEU A 194 11.85 -7.14 18.02
C LEU A 194 12.63 -6.07 18.80
N TYR A 195 13.80 -5.66 18.31
CA TYR A 195 14.63 -4.63 18.96
C TYR A 195 13.96 -3.23 19.03
N ALA A 196 12.99 -2.96 18.17
CA ALA A 196 12.33 -1.66 18.07
C ALA A 196 10.97 -1.62 18.80
N TRP A 197 10.57 -2.68 19.50
CA TRP A 197 9.26 -2.78 20.16
C TRP A 197 8.95 -1.61 21.08
N GLY A 198 9.90 -1.23 21.96
CA GLY A 198 9.71 -0.13 22.91
C GLY A 198 9.51 1.24 22.27
N TYR A 199 9.69 1.37 20.96
CA TYR A 199 9.48 2.60 20.21
C TYR A 199 8.18 2.62 19.40
N LEU A 200 7.39 1.53 19.35
CA LEU A 200 6.20 1.50 18.50
C LEU A 200 5.15 2.54 18.90
N GLU A 201 4.92 2.77 20.18
CA GLU A 201 3.99 3.79 20.67
C GLU A 201 4.44 5.20 20.25
N GLU A 202 5.73 5.51 20.40
CA GLU A 202 6.29 6.80 19.95
C GLU A 202 6.28 6.94 18.42
N PHE A 203 6.49 5.85 17.70
CA PHE A 203 6.48 5.83 16.25
C PHE A 203 5.07 5.92 15.67
N GLN A 204 4.03 5.47 16.39
CA GLN A 204 2.65 5.54 15.93
C GLN A 204 2.24 6.97 15.54
N GLU A 205 2.47 7.95 16.42
CA GLU A 205 2.11 9.35 16.13
C GLU A 205 2.98 9.96 15.03
N ASN A 206 4.26 9.62 15.00
CA ASN A 206 5.17 10.05 13.93
C ASN A 206 4.77 9.44 12.57
N LEU A 207 4.33 8.19 12.53
CA LEU A 207 3.82 7.52 11.34
C LEU A 207 2.54 8.18 10.85
N LYS A 208 1.57 8.45 11.73
CA LYS A 208 0.34 9.19 11.37
C LYS A 208 0.67 10.55 10.74
N ASN A 209 1.60 11.29 11.33
CA ASN A 209 2.06 12.57 10.78
C ASN A 209 2.78 12.43 9.45
N LYS A 210 3.57 11.35 9.27
CA LYS A 210 4.26 11.08 8.01
C LYS A 210 3.29 10.70 6.90
N ILE A 211 2.27 9.88 7.18
CA ILE A 211 1.22 9.49 6.22
C ILE A 211 0.44 10.72 5.74
N LYS A 212 0.17 11.69 6.64
CA LYS A 212 -0.45 12.98 6.26
C LYS A 212 0.39 13.77 5.26
N LYS A 213 1.71 13.81 5.46
CA LYS A 213 2.64 14.55 4.59
C LYS A 213 2.90 13.83 3.27
N ASP A 214 3.14 12.53 3.34
CA ASP A 214 3.51 11.68 2.23
C ASP A 214 2.75 10.35 2.27
N THR A 215 1.83 10.23 1.33
CA THR A 215 0.95 9.07 1.17
C THR A 215 1.69 7.82 0.69
N SER A 216 2.85 7.97 0.04
CA SER A 216 3.64 6.82 -0.46
C SER A 216 4.17 5.91 0.66
N VAL A 217 4.22 6.42 1.89
CA VAL A 217 4.60 5.66 3.08
C VAL A 217 3.66 4.48 3.32
N LEU A 218 2.38 4.56 2.90
CA LEU A 218 1.41 3.45 3.03
C LEU A 218 1.89 2.16 2.33
N LEU A 219 2.59 2.27 1.21
CA LEU A 219 3.15 1.11 0.51
C LEU A 219 4.27 0.44 1.33
N ALA A 220 5.04 1.24 2.08
CA ALA A 220 6.09 0.74 2.96
C ALA A 220 5.56 0.20 4.30
N LEU A 221 4.34 0.60 4.71
CA LEU A 221 3.73 0.12 5.96
C LEU A 221 3.49 -1.38 5.95
N ASN A 222 3.12 -1.98 4.81
CA ASN A 222 2.98 -3.44 4.72
C ASN A 222 4.26 -4.16 5.15
N ALA A 223 5.39 -3.75 4.55
CA ALA A 223 6.70 -4.29 4.86
C ALA A 223 7.13 -4.00 6.31
N PHE A 224 6.83 -2.78 6.80
CA PHE A 224 7.09 -2.39 8.19
C PHE A 224 6.34 -3.30 9.16
N PHE A 225 5.03 -3.50 9.00
CA PHE A 225 4.25 -4.37 9.86
C PHE A 225 4.78 -5.81 9.82
N LEU A 226 5.03 -6.37 8.64
CA LEU A 226 5.62 -7.71 8.50
C LEU A 226 6.96 -7.87 9.24
N LYS A 227 7.78 -6.81 9.31
CA LYS A 227 9.02 -6.84 10.10
C LYS A 227 8.79 -7.11 11.59
N PHE A 228 7.63 -6.70 12.11
CA PHE A 228 7.19 -6.92 13.48
C PHE A 228 6.31 -8.17 13.64
N GLN A 229 6.13 -9.00 12.61
CA GLN A 229 5.34 -10.23 12.72
C GLN A 229 5.93 -11.22 13.74
N SER A 230 7.25 -11.21 13.92
CA SER A 230 7.96 -12.01 14.92
C SER A 230 7.48 -11.78 16.36
N LEU A 231 6.85 -10.63 16.63
CA LEU A 231 6.26 -10.33 17.94
C LEU A 231 5.11 -11.25 18.28
N LEU A 232 4.35 -11.66 17.27
CA LEU A 232 3.28 -12.64 17.43
C LEU A 232 3.86 -14.05 17.50
N SER A 233 4.73 -14.39 16.56
CA SER A 233 5.15 -15.78 16.41
C SER A 233 6.10 -16.27 17.50
N ALA A 234 7.00 -15.43 18.04
CA ALA A 234 7.99 -15.86 19.02
C ALA A 234 7.39 -16.30 20.38
N PRO A 235 6.45 -15.55 21.00
CA PRO A 235 5.75 -16.04 22.20
C PRO A 235 4.91 -17.28 21.92
N LEU A 236 4.22 -17.33 20.79
CA LEU A 236 3.34 -18.45 20.43
C LEU A 236 4.12 -19.74 20.18
N GLN A 237 5.29 -19.66 19.56
CA GLN A 237 6.17 -20.81 19.36
C GLN A 237 6.60 -21.41 20.72
N ARG A 238 7.01 -20.56 21.68
CA ARG A 238 7.39 -21.04 23.03
C ARG A 238 6.23 -21.73 23.74
N ILE A 239 5.02 -21.19 23.62
CA ILE A 239 3.82 -21.78 24.26
C ILE A 239 3.43 -23.10 23.57
N ALA A 240 3.57 -23.17 22.24
CA ALA A 240 3.35 -24.38 21.47
C ALA A 240 4.36 -25.49 21.84
N GLU A 241 5.63 -25.13 22.03
CA GLU A 241 6.68 -26.04 22.53
C GLU A 241 6.35 -26.58 23.93
N CYS A 242 5.76 -25.74 24.79
CA CYS A 242 5.24 -26.15 26.10
C CYS A 242 3.95 -26.98 26.04
N LYS A 243 3.36 -27.20 24.86
CA LYS A 243 2.10 -27.94 24.64
C LYS A 243 0.95 -27.47 25.54
N SER A 244 0.89 -26.16 25.80
CA SER A 244 -0.20 -25.59 26.60
C SER A 244 -1.54 -25.70 25.87
N LYS A 245 -2.61 -25.99 26.62
CA LYS A 245 -3.98 -26.01 26.10
C LYS A 245 -4.49 -24.61 25.73
N ASP A 246 -3.86 -23.57 26.28
CA ASP A 246 -4.28 -22.17 26.12
C ASP A 246 -3.72 -21.50 24.85
N LEU A 247 -2.97 -22.24 24.02
CA LEU A 247 -2.34 -21.71 22.81
C LEU A 247 -3.33 -20.96 21.91
N ALA A 248 -4.54 -21.51 21.71
CA ALA A 248 -5.56 -20.88 20.88
C ALA A 248 -6.04 -19.54 21.45
N CYS A 249 -6.27 -19.46 22.76
CA CYS A 249 -6.71 -18.24 23.43
C CYS A 249 -5.63 -17.16 23.38
N ILE A 250 -4.38 -17.54 23.68
CA ILE A 250 -3.24 -16.62 23.68
C ILE A 250 -2.91 -16.13 22.26
N SER A 251 -3.00 -17.02 21.26
CA SER A 251 -2.87 -16.65 19.85
C SER A 251 -3.92 -15.63 19.45
N ASN A 252 -5.18 -15.83 19.82
CA ASN A 252 -6.24 -14.89 19.49
C ASN A 252 -6.02 -13.53 20.16
N TYR A 253 -5.59 -13.52 21.43
CA TYR A 253 -5.27 -12.29 22.15
C TYR A 253 -4.17 -11.48 21.45
N TYR A 254 -3.00 -12.08 21.20
CA TYR A 254 -1.88 -11.36 20.56
C TYR A 254 -2.23 -10.92 19.13
N SER A 255 -2.91 -11.76 18.35
CA SER A 255 -3.38 -11.37 17.02
C SER A 255 -4.34 -10.19 17.08
N THR A 256 -5.23 -10.14 18.07
CA THR A 256 -6.16 -9.02 18.27
C THR A 256 -5.41 -7.74 18.65
N GLU A 257 -4.49 -7.79 19.61
CA GLU A 257 -3.71 -6.63 20.03
C GLU A 257 -2.85 -6.05 18.89
N TYR A 258 -2.19 -6.93 18.13
CA TYR A 258 -1.39 -6.50 17.00
C TYR A 258 -2.26 -5.93 15.87
N SER A 259 -3.43 -6.53 15.62
CA SER A 259 -4.41 -5.98 14.69
C SER A 259 -4.86 -4.58 15.11
N ALA A 260 -5.15 -4.37 16.40
CA ALA A 260 -5.55 -3.08 16.94
C ALA A 260 -4.45 -2.02 16.75
N GLY A 261 -3.17 -2.38 16.95
CA GLY A 261 -2.03 -1.49 16.70
C GLY A 261 -1.91 -1.05 15.24
N ILE A 262 -2.09 -1.98 14.28
CA ILE A 262 -2.13 -1.65 12.85
C ILE A 262 -3.29 -0.67 12.57
N LEU A 263 -4.49 -1.00 13.05
CA LEU A 263 -5.69 -0.19 12.82
C LEU A 263 -5.58 1.20 13.45
N ALA A 264 -4.88 1.34 14.58
CA ALA A 264 -4.62 2.63 15.23
C ALA A 264 -3.72 3.52 14.38
N ILE A 265 -2.70 2.97 13.71
CA ILE A 265 -1.85 3.73 12.79
C ILE A 265 -2.64 4.13 11.53
N LEU A 266 -3.47 3.21 11.01
CA LEU A 266 -4.27 3.44 9.80
C LEU A 266 -5.47 4.37 10.03
N GLU A 267 -5.87 4.65 11.26
CA GLU A 267 -7.03 5.51 11.58
C GLU A 267 -6.97 6.90 10.92
N ILE A 268 -5.79 7.37 10.52
CA ILE A 268 -5.65 8.63 9.80
C ILE A 268 -6.08 8.57 8.32
N VAL A 269 -6.10 7.37 7.73
CA VAL A 269 -6.35 7.15 6.31
C VAL A 269 -7.74 7.63 5.86
N PRO A 270 -8.86 7.30 6.56
CA PRO A 270 -10.19 7.83 6.24
C PRO A 270 -10.25 9.36 6.18
N VAL A 271 -9.56 10.05 7.10
CA VAL A 271 -9.50 11.52 7.14
C VAL A 271 -8.79 12.05 5.90
N ILE A 272 -7.64 11.46 5.53
CA ILE A 272 -6.87 11.84 4.36
C ILE A 272 -7.65 11.57 3.06
N LEU A 273 -8.36 10.44 2.97
CA LEU A 273 -9.17 10.10 1.80
C LEU A 273 -10.25 11.16 1.53
N LEU A 274 -10.93 11.61 2.58
CA LEU A 274 -11.99 12.62 2.47
C LEU A 274 -11.44 14.04 2.24
N ASP A 275 -10.25 14.36 2.77
CA ASP A 275 -9.57 15.64 2.56
C ASP A 275 -8.94 15.76 1.16
N ILE A 276 -8.38 14.68 0.60
CA ILE A 276 -7.89 14.65 -0.78
C ILE A 276 -9.06 14.77 -1.77
N GLY A 277 -10.24 14.30 -1.39
CA GLY A 277 -11.47 14.50 -2.14
C GLY A 277 -11.67 15.99 -2.43
N LEU A 278 -11.70 16.33 -3.72
CA LEU A 278 -11.86 17.65 -4.35
C LEU A 278 -12.25 18.81 -3.40
N HIS A 279 -11.31 19.75 -3.18
CA HIS A 279 -11.54 20.99 -2.41
C HIS A 279 -12.17 22.12 -3.23
N ASP A 280 -12.25 22.00 -4.56
CA ASP A 280 -12.73 23.10 -5.39
C ASP A 280 -14.22 22.96 -5.72
N GLU A 281 -15.01 23.93 -5.27
CA GLU A 281 -16.37 24.20 -5.78
C GLU A 281 -16.34 24.69 -7.24
N SER A 282 -15.16 25.08 -7.76
CA SER A 282 -14.98 25.75 -9.05
C SER A 282 -14.33 24.89 -10.13
N SER A 283 -13.68 23.78 -9.80
CA SER A 283 -13.12 22.89 -10.81
C SER A 283 -14.21 21.95 -11.27
N HIS A 284 -14.63 22.09 -12.52
CA HIS A 284 -15.49 21.11 -13.17
C HIS A 284 -14.96 19.70 -12.83
N PRO A 285 -15.77 18.85 -12.19
CA PRO A 285 -15.35 17.50 -11.87
C PRO A 285 -14.93 16.85 -13.17
N PHE A 286 -13.91 15.99 -13.10
CA PHE A 286 -13.54 15.06 -14.16
C PHE A 286 -14.77 14.73 -15.03
N TYR A 287 -14.68 15.07 -16.32
CA TYR A 287 -15.76 15.05 -17.31
C TYR A 287 -16.33 13.64 -17.50
N LEU A 288 -17.16 13.20 -16.56
CA LEU A 288 -18.08 12.07 -16.73
C LEU A 288 -19.53 12.54 -16.91
N GLN A 289 -19.77 13.84 -17.04
CA GLN A 289 -21.13 14.40 -17.14
C GLN A 289 -21.45 15.18 -18.43
N SER A 290 -20.53 15.36 -19.38
CA SER A 290 -20.91 15.88 -20.71
C SER A 290 -20.57 14.89 -21.82
N ASN A 291 -21.56 14.08 -22.21
CA ASN A 291 -21.48 13.26 -23.43
C ASN A 291 -21.49 14.09 -24.73
N HIS A 292 -21.52 15.43 -24.64
CA HIS A 292 -21.45 16.34 -25.77
C HIS A 292 -20.55 17.53 -25.43
N ILE A 293 -19.27 17.46 -25.82
CA ILE A 293 -18.36 18.60 -25.83
C ILE A 293 -18.32 19.13 -27.26
N ASN A 294 -18.72 20.38 -27.45
CA ASN A 294 -18.60 21.05 -28.75
C ASN A 294 -17.11 21.27 -29.05
N LYS A 295 -16.71 21.00 -30.31
CA LYS A 295 -15.31 21.03 -30.76
C LYS A 295 -14.64 22.40 -30.57
N GLU A 296 -15.43 23.47 -30.53
CA GLU A 296 -14.99 24.87 -30.41
C GLU A 296 -14.67 25.27 -28.95
N THR A 297 -15.19 24.56 -27.95
CA THR A 297 -14.94 24.84 -26.52
C THR A 297 -13.77 24.05 -25.92
N ILE A 298 -13.14 23.16 -26.70
CA ILE A 298 -12.08 22.26 -26.22
C ILE A 298 -10.85 23.04 -25.74
N GLU A 299 -10.49 24.14 -26.39
CA GLU A 299 -9.32 24.96 -25.99
C GLU A 299 -9.54 25.63 -24.63
N ASP A 300 -10.75 26.11 -24.34
CA ASP A 300 -11.12 26.67 -23.03
C ASP A 300 -11.20 25.60 -21.93
N PHE A 301 -11.43 24.33 -22.31
CA PHE A 301 -11.48 23.19 -21.40
C PHE A 301 -10.11 22.56 -21.10
N ILE A 302 -9.06 22.90 -21.86
CA ILE A 302 -7.69 22.41 -21.62
C ILE A 302 -7.02 23.32 -20.57
N GLN A 303 -7.49 23.20 -19.32
CA GLN A 303 -6.79 23.76 -18.17
C GLN A 303 -5.78 22.74 -17.65
N VAL A 304 -4.62 22.69 -18.29
CA VAL A 304 -3.54 21.72 -17.99
C VAL A 304 -3.16 21.73 -16.51
N ASP A 305 -3.11 22.91 -15.88
CA ASP A 305 -2.75 23.04 -14.46
C ASP A 305 -3.80 22.44 -13.51
N GLU A 306 -5.09 22.62 -13.79
CA GLU A 306 -6.16 22.02 -13.01
C GLU A 306 -6.23 20.51 -13.21
N GLN A 307 -6.06 20.04 -14.46
CA GLN A 307 -5.97 18.62 -14.78
C GLN A 307 -4.79 17.95 -14.09
N LEU A 308 -3.64 18.62 -14.04
CA LEU A 308 -2.44 18.12 -13.37
C LEU A 308 -2.62 18.08 -11.84
N LYS A 309 -3.30 19.07 -11.24
CA LYS A 309 -3.70 19.02 -9.82
C LYS A 309 -4.65 17.84 -9.56
N GLY A 310 -5.64 17.64 -10.44
CA GLY A 310 -6.57 16.51 -10.38
C GLY A 310 -5.86 15.16 -10.49
N ALA A 311 -4.99 15.00 -11.47
CA ALA A 311 -4.19 13.79 -11.68
C ALA A 311 -3.27 13.48 -10.50
N ARG A 312 -2.64 14.49 -9.89
CA ARG A 312 -1.83 14.31 -8.66
C ARG A 312 -2.67 13.83 -7.49
N ARG A 313 -3.90 14.34 -7.32
CA ARG A 313 -4.83 13.89 -6.27
C ARG A 313 -5.28 12.44 -6.53
N ALA A 314 -5.67 12.13 -7.76
CA ALA A 314 -6.04 10.77 -8.16
C ALA A 314 -4.89 9.76 -7.94
N ALA A 315 -3.66 10.13 -8.32
CA ALA A 315 -2.48 9.31 -8.07
C ALA A 315 -2.28 9.03 -6.57
N LYS A 316 -2.47 10.02 -5.70
CA LYS A 316 -2.43 9.81 -4.24
C LYS A 316 -3.52 8.83 -3.78
N LEU A 317 -4.75 8.95 -4.28
CA LEU A 317 -5.83 8.02 -3.93
C LEU A 317 -5.53 6.59 -4.39
N CYS A 318 -4.97 6.42 -5.59
CA CYS A 318 -4.55 5.11 -6.09
C CYS A 318 -3.45 4.49 -5.20
N VAL A 319 -2.46 5.29 -4.78
CA VAL A 319 -1.39 4.82 -3.86
C VAL A 319 -1.97 4.39 -2.51
N ILE A 320 -2.98 5.10 -1.98
CA ILE A 320 -3.68 4.70 -0.75
C ILE A 320 -4.37 3.36 -0.97
N SER A 321 -5.16 3.24 -2.03
CA SER A 321 -5.90 2.01 -2.34
C SER A 321 -4.95 0.83 -2.50
N GLU A 322 -3.89 1.00 -3.27
CA GLU A 322 -2.87 -0.03 -3.47
C GLU A 322 -2.22 -0.45 -2.14
N GLY A 323 -1.87 0.50 -1.26
CA GLY A 323 -1.33 0.21 0.06
C GLY A 323 -2.30 -0.60 0.93
N ILE A 324 -3.58 -0.22 0.95
CA ILE A 324 -4.62 -0.94 1.71
C ILE A 324 -4.85 -2.34 1.12
N GLN A 325 -4.91 -2.47 -0.20
CA GLN A 325 -5.08 -3.76 -0.87
C GLN A 325 -3.90 -4.69 -0.62
N LEU A 326 -2.66 -4.17 -0.69
CA LEU A 326 -1.45 -4.93 -0.41
C LEU A 326 -1.45 -5.46 1.03
N MET A 327 -1.79 -4.60 1.99
CA MET A 327 -1.93 -5.01 3.39
C MET A 327 -3.05 -6.04 3.56
N SER A 328 -4.21 -5.83 2.91
CA SER A 328 -5.31 -6.79 2.96
C SER A 328 -4.87 -8.16 2.48
N ARG A 329 -4.23 -8.27 1.31
CA ARG A 329 -3.77 -9.55 0.76
C ARG A 329 -2.70 -10.22 1.62
N THR A 330 -1.81 -9.42 2.20
CA THR A 330 -0.70 -9.94 3.02
C THR A 330 -1.19 -10.49 4.35
N PHE A 331 -2.15 -9.81 4.99
CA PHE A 331 -2.65 -10.22 6.30
C PHE A 331 -3.84 -11.19 6.24
N ASP A 332 -4.49 -11.35 5.09
CA ASP A 332 -5.55 -12.33 4.84
C ASP A 332 -4.98 -13.75 4.95
N GLY A 333 -5.11 -14.34 6.13
CA GLY A 333 -4.57 -15.67 6.48
C GLY A 333 -3.50 -15.68 7.57
N ILE A 334 -2.83 -14.54 7.83
CA ILE A 334 -1.91 -14.39 8.97
C ILE A 334 -2.67 -13.88 10.21
N LEU A 335 -3.65 -13.00 9.99
CA LEU A 335 -4.44 -12.32 11.01
C LEU A 335 -5.91 -12.29 10.59
N ASN A 336 -6.82 -12.31 11.56
CA ASN A 336 -8.26 -12.06 11.32
C ASN A 336 -8.53 -10.55 11.10
N LEU A 337 -7.78 -9.91 10.20
CA LEU A 337 -7.84 -8.48 9.91
C LEU A 337 -8.76 -8.22 8.71
N ASN A 338 -10.01 -7.85 8.96
CA ASN A 338 -10.92 -7.41 7.89
C ASN A 338 -10.78 -5.90 7.65
N LEU A 339 -9.73 -5.50 6.92
CA LEU A 339 -9.43 -4.10 6.61
C LEU A 339 -10.54 -3.41 5.81
N LYS A 340 -11.26 -4.14 4.94
CA LYS A 340 -12.38 -3.58 4.17
C LYS A 340 -13.51 -3.13 5.07
N SER A 341 -14.01 -4.02 5.92
CA SER A 341 -15.11 -3.70 6.85
C SER A 341 -14.71 -2.59 7.84
N TRP A 342 -13.46 -2.59 8.30
CA TRP A 342 -12.93 -1.55 9.16
C TRP A 342 -12.90 -0.19 8.46
N LEU A 343 -12.47 -0.14 7.19
CA LEU A 343 -12.40 1.09 6.43
C LEU A 343 -13.80 1.66 6.17
N GLU A 344 -14.76 0.80 5.81
CA GLU A 344 -16.18 1.18 5.64
C GLU A 344 -16.75 1.81 6.92
N GLU A 345 -16.52 1.17 8.08
CA GLU A 345 -16.97 1.67 9.38
C GLU A 345 -16.31 2.99 9.78
N LYS A 346 -15.00 3.14 9.54
CA LYS A 346 -14.29 4.38 9.87
C LYS A 346 -14.63 5.52 8.92
N LEU A 347 -14.86 5.25 7.64
CA LEU A 347 -15.37 6.24 6.69
C LEU A 347 -16.76 6.71 7.09
N ARG A 348 -17.67 5.80 7.45
CA ARG A 348 -19.02 6.14 7.96
C ARG A 348 -18.96 7.11 9.13
N LYS A 349 -18.12 6.82 10.14
CA LYS A 349 -17.92 7.68 11.31
C LYS A 349 -17.33 9.04 10.96
N GLU A 350 -16.35 9.09 10.07
CA GLU A 350 -15.70 10.34 9.68
C GLU A 350 -16.62 11.24 8.84
N ILE A 351 -17.40 10.65 7.92
CA ILE A 351 -18.43 11.37 7.14
C ILE A 351 -19.46 11.99 8.10
N ALA A 352 -19.98 11.19 9.04
CA ALA A 352 -20.94 11.67 10.03
C ALA A 352 -20.38 12.84 10.84
N ARG A 353 -19.12 12.73 11.31
CA ARG A 353 -18.43 13.79 12.05
C ARG A 353 -18.29 15.08 11.24
N GLN A 354 -17.91 15.00 9.96
CA GLN A 354 -17.78 16.19 9.09
C GLN A 354 -19.14 16.83 8.80
N LEU A 355 -20.18 16.04 8.58
CA LEU A 355 -21.56 16.52 8.40
C LEU A 355 -22.09 17.21 9.66
N GLU A 356 -21.93 16.59 10.82
CA GLU A 356 -22.34 17.19 12.11
C GLU A 356 -21.60 18.51 12.38
N ALA A 357 -20.30 18.59 12.08
CA ALA A 357 -19.53 19.82 12.22
C ALA A 357 -20.03 20.92 11.26
N LYS A 358 -20.35 20.58 10.01
CA LYS A 358 -20.88 21.54 9.02
C LYS A 358 -22.29 22.01 9.39
N LEU A 359 -23.16 21.09 9.81
CA LEU A 359 -24.49 21.42 10.35
C LEU A 359 -24.37 22.28 11.63
N GLY A 360 -23.37 22.01 12.47
CA GLY A 360 -22.97 22.83 13.61
C GLY A 360 -22.58 24.26 13.24
N SER A 361 -21.88 24.44 12.12
CA SER A 361 -21.48 25.78 11.65
C SER A 361 -22.64 26.61 11.07
N PHE A 362 -23.75 25.98 10.69
CA PHE A 362 -24.97 26.65 10.22
C PHE A 362 -25.61 27.54 11.31
N PHE A 363 -25.27 27.33 12.59
CA PHE A 363 -25.90 27.99 13.73
C PHE A 363 -25.49 29.44 13.98
N LEU A 364 -24.51 30.01 13.26
CA LEU A 364 -23.87 31.28 13.66
C LEU A 364 -24.29 32.55 12.89
N SER A 365 -25.13 32.47 11.84
CA SER A 365 -25.28 33.63 10.92
C SER A 365 -26.69 33.97 10.43
N SER A 366 -27.78 33.50 11.07
CA SER A 366 -29.13 33.80 10.58
C SER A 366 -29.62 35.19 11.03
N HIS A 367 -29.29 36.22 10.24
CA HIS A 367 -29.90 37.56 10.31
C HIS A 367 -30.53 37.95 8.96
N GLY A 368 -31.24 37.05 8.27
CA GLY A 368 -31.92 37.39 7.02
C GLY A 368 -32.52 36.21 6.26
N LYS A 369 -33.48 36.49 5.37
CA LYS A 369 -34.09 35.47 4.46
C LYS A 369 -33.10 35.07 3.35
N ASP A 370 -32.38 36.05 2.81
CA ASP A 370 -31.37 35.86 1.77
C ASP A 370 -30.12 35.13 2.32
N ASP A 371 -29.80 35.32 3.60
CA ASP A 371 -28.69 34.63 4.26
C ASP A 371 -29.02 33.15 4.50
N LEU A 372 -30.28 32.82 4.82
CA LEU A 372 -30.73 31.43 4.93
C LEU A 372 -30.64 30.72 3.57
N GLU A 373 -31.10 31.36 2.50
CA GLU A 373 -31.07 30.78 1.16
C GLU A 373 -29.63 30.54 0.69
N ARG A 374 -28.72 31.48 0.93
CA ARG A 374 -27.28 31.30 0.66
C ARG A 374 -26.67 30.19 1.49
N CYS A 375 -27.00 30.10 2.79
CA CYS A 375 -26.50 29.05 3.66
C CYS A 375 -27.03 27.67 3.26
N MET A 376 -28.30 27.57 2.86
CA MET A 376 -28.90 26.33 2.35
C MET A 376 -28.27 25.91 1.02
N HIS A 377 -28.02 26.84 0.10
CA HIS A 377 -27.28 26.55 -1.13
C HIS A 377 -25.84 26.08 -0.83
N SER A 378 -25.15 26.70 0.14
CA SER A 378 -23.81 26.25 0.56
C SER A 378 -23.85 24.85 1.17
N LEU A 379 -24.85 24.55 2.01
CA LEU A 379 -25.03 23.21 2.59
C LEU A 379 -25.35 22.18 1.50
N PHE A 380 -26.22 22.53 0.56
CA PHE A 380 -26.59 21.70 -0.58
C PHE A 380 -25.37 21.38 -1.46
N ASN A 381 -24.59 22.39 -1.80
CA ASN A 381 -23.35 22.22 -2.58
C ASN A 381 -22.37 21.31 -1.83
N TYR A 382 -22.22 21.51 -0.52
CA TYR A 382 -21.38 20.66 0.32
C TYR A 382 -21.85 19.19 0.33
N ILE A 383 -23.14 18.92 0.58
CA ILE A 383 -23.72 17.57 0.59
C ILE A 383 -23.56 16.91 -0.78
N THR A 384 -23.86 17.63 -1.86
CA THR A 384 -23.71 17.13 -3.23
C THR A 384 -22.26 16.81 -3.56
N LEU A 385 -21.32 17.68 -3.14
CA LEU A 385 -19.90 17.47 -3.32
C LEU A 385 -19.40 16.24 -2.55
N GLN A 386 -19.84 16.03 -1.30
CA GLN A 386 -19.47 14.85 -0.51
C GLN A 386 -19.99 13.55 -1.13
N SER A 387 -21.23 13.54 -1.62
CA SER A 387 -21.79 12.40 -2.35
C SER A 387 -20.95 12.06 -3.59
N LYS A 388 -20.59 13.07 -4.39
CA LYS A 388 -19.74 12.89 -5.59
C LYS A 388 -18.33 12.39 -5.25
N LYS A 389 -17.74 12.86 -4.14
CA LYS A 389 -16.44 12.36 -3.66
C LYS A 389 -16.50 10.85 -3.37
N LEU A 390 -17.58 10.39 -2.74
CA LEU A 390 -17.74 8.98 -2.39
C LEU A 390 -18.01 8.09 -3.61
N GLU A 391 -18.68 8.61 -4.63
CA GLU A 391 -18.84 7.94 -5.93
C GLU A 391 -17.48 7.72 -6.61
N LEU A 392 -16.60 8.74 -6.61
CA LEU A 392 -15.24 8.59 -7.13
C LEU A 392 -14.40 7.59 -6.32
N LEU A 393 -14.54 7.63 -4.99
CA LEU A 393 -13.82 6.70 -4.10
C LEU A 393 -14.29 5.26 -4.26
N GLN A 394 -15.54 5.02 -4.68
CA GLN A 394 -16.07 3.67 -4.91
C GLN A 394 -15.27 2.90 -5.97
N ASP A 395 -14.91 3.55 -7.08
CA ASP A 395 -14.12 2.91 -8.14
C ASP A 395 -12.68 2.63 -7.69
N ILE A 396 -12.11 3.54 -6.90
CA ILE A 396 -10.71 3.45 -6.45
C ILE A 396 -10.54 2.43 -5.31
N LEU A 397 -11.46 2.41 -4.35
CA LEU A 397 -11.36 1.59 -3.13
C LEU A 397 -12.14 0.27 -3.24
N HIS A 398 -12.89 0.04 -4.32
CA HIS A 398 -13.75 -1.14 -4.51
C HIS A 398 -14.74 -1.36 -3.35
N MET A 399 -15.35 -0.26 -2.89
CA MET A 399 -16.37 -0.23 -1.82
C MET A 399 -17.67 0.39 -2.34
N HIS A 400 -18.80 0.08 -1.71
CA HIS A 400 -20.10 0.64 -2.09
C HIS A 400 -20.27 2.07 -1.55
N GLY A 401 -19.62 3.05 -2.20
CA GLY A 401 -19.57 4.45 -1.77
C GLY A 401 -20.95 5.11 -1.65
N THR A 402 -21.86 4.84 -2.60
CA THR A 402 -23.23 5.36 -2.57
C THR A 402 -24.02 4.83 -1.37
N HIS A 403 -23.94 3.53 -1.09
CA HIS A 403 -24.59 2.92 0.05
C HIS A 403 -24.05 3.47 1.38
N LEU A 404 -22.72 3.60 1.50
CA LEU A 404 -22.07 4.21 2.67
C LEU A 404 -22.53 5.65 2.90
N TRP A 405 -22.67 6.43 1.83
CA TRP A 405 -23.18 7.80 1.91
C TRP A 405 -24.62 7.83 2.44
N HIS A 406 -25.51 7.03 1.84
CA HIS A 406 -26.92 6.98 2.23
C HIS A 406 -27.08 6.58 3.70
N GLU A 407 -26.43 5.50 4.14
CA GLU A 407 -26.49 5.07 5.55
C GLU A 407 -25.96 6.14 6.51
N SER A 408 -24.81 6.75 6.19
CA SER A 408 -24.20 7.78 7.04
C SER A 408 -25.09 9.02 7.13
N PHE A 409 -25.63 9.47 5.99
CA PHE A 409 -26.49 10.64 5.92
C PHE A 409 -27.81 10.42 6.65
N THR A 410 -28.47 9.27 6.45
CA THR A 410 -29.68 8.90 7.19
C THR A 410 -29.41 8.82 8.68
N SER A 411 -28.31 8.19 9.11
CA SER A 411 -27.94 8.11 10.53
C SER A 411 -27.73 9.48 11.17
N VAL A 412 -27.14 10.45 10.47
CA VAL A 412 -26.96 11.82 10.96
C VAL A 412 -28.30 12.56 11.05
N LEU A 413 -29.19 12.38 10.07
CA LEU A 413 -30.53 12.97 10.10
C LEU A 413 -31.36 12.40 11.25
N ASP A 414 -31.33 11.08 11.46
CA ASP A 414 -32.01 10.42 12.58
C ASP A 414 -31.46 10.93 13.91
N ALA A 415 -30.14 11.07 14.05
CA ALA A 415 -29.52 11.63 15.25
C ALA A 415 -29.91 13.11 15.49
N CYS A 416 -30.08 13.91 14.42
CA CYS A 416 -30.62 15.26 14.52
C CYS A 416 -32.09 15.27 14.97
N ALA A 417 -32.93 14.40 14.40
CA ALA A 417 -34.34 14.28 14.74
C ALA A 417 -34.55 13.81 16.19
N MET A 418 -33.79 12.80 16.62
CA MET A 418 -33.82 12.28 17.98
C MET A 418 -33.39 13.32 19.01
N ARG A 419 -32.34 14.12 18.72
CA ARG A 419 -31.93 15.24 19.59
C ARG A 419 -33.07 16.23 19.79
N GLU A 420 -33.76 16.61 18.71
CA GLU A 420 -34.90 17.51 18.80
C GLU A 420 -36.06 16.90 19.60
N GLU A 421 -36.38 15.63 19.36
CA GLU A 421 -37.42 14.93 20.10
C GLU A 421 -37.13 14.86 21.60
N THR A 422 -35.87 14.60 21.98
CA THR A 422 -35.46 14.59 23.40
C THR A 422 -35.56 15.96 24.05
N GLU A 423 -35.20 17.03 23.35
CA GLU A 423 -35.30 18.40 23.87
C GLU A 423 -36.77 18.83 24.03
N ILE A 424 -37.63 18.46 23.07
CA ILE A 424 -39.09 18.68 23.16
C ILE A 424 -39.69 17.92 24.35
N LYS A 425 -39.31 16.65 24.57
CA LYS A 425 -39.75 15.84 25.72
C LYS A 425 -39.28 16.43 27.06
N ILE A 426 -38.06 16.98 27.11
CA ILE A 426 -37.54 17.67 28.30
C ILE A 426 -38.38 18.93 28.58
N GLN A 427 -38.70 19.73 27.55
CA GLN A 427 -39.56 20.92 27.71
C GLN A 427 -40.99 20.57 28.18
N GLN A 428 -41.54 19.45 27.71
CA GLN A 428 -42.82 18.91 28.17
C GLN A 428 -42.79 18.54 29.66
N SER A 429 -41.71 17.89 30.12
CA SER A 429 -41.54 17.52 31.52
C SER A 429 -41.39 18.73 32.47
N LEU A 430 -41.01 19.89 31.93
CA LEU A 430 -40.83 21.15 32.65
C LEU A 430 -42.06 22.09 32.60
N ASN A 431 -43.21 21.63 32.05
CA ASN A 431 -44.48 22.39 31.97
C ASN A 431 -44.38 23.74 31.24
N PHE A 432 -43.59 23.85 30.17
CA PHE A 432 -43.64 25.02 29.29
C PHE A 432 -44.94 25.02 28.45
N LYS A 433 -45.70 26.13 28.47
CA LYS A 433 -46.97 26.28 27.74
C LYS A 433 -46.82 26.35 26.21
N ASN A 434 -45.62 26.68 25.73
CA ASN A 434 -45.26 26.69 24.31
C ASN A 434 -44.09 25.73 24.13
N LEU A 435 -44.30 24.63 23.39
CA LEU A 435 -43.20 23.78 22.94
C LEU A 435 -42.46 24.53 21.85
N VAL A 436 -41.22 24.90 22.14
CA VAL A 436 -40.43 25.71 21.24
C VAL A 436 -39.21 24.88 20.84
N PRO A 437 -39.12 24.47 19.57
CA PRO A 437 -37.95 23.77 19.06
C PRO A 437 -36.66 24.52 19.40
N ASN A 438 -35.55 23.83 19.63
CA ASN A 438 -34.35 24.52 20.10
C ASN A 438 -33.75 25.38 18.97
N PRO A 439 -33.60 26.71 19.13
CA PRO A 439 -33.00 27.56 18.10
C PRO A 439 -31.53 27.23 17.81
N LYS A 440 -30.88 26.42 18.67
CA LYS A 440 -29.50 25.92 18.49
C LYS A 440 -29.43 24.56 17.79
N SER A 441 -30.54 23.90 17.51
CA SER A 441 -30.59 22.65 16.76
C SER A 441 -30.94 22.91 15.29
N PHE A 442 -30.51 22.03 14.38
CA PHE A 442 -30.68 22.25 12.94
C PHE A 442 -32.16 22.29 12.57
N MET A 443 -32.92 21.32 13.10
CA MET A 443 -34.36 21.21 12.90
C MET A 443 -35.12 22.33 13.59
N GLY A 444 -34.72 22.72 14.80
CA GLY A 444 -35.36 23.80 15.54
C GLY A 444 -35.11 25.18 14.95
N ASN A 445 -33.91 25.46 14.41
CA ASN A 445 -33.64 26.71 13.69
C ASN A 445 -34.45 26.79 12.38
N CYS A 446 -34.52 25.69 11.61
CA CYS A 446 -35.38 25.63 10.42
C CYS A 446 -36.86 25.90 10.77
N TYR A 447 -37.32 25.37 11.91
CA TYR A 447 -38.66 25.62 12.42
C TYR A 447 -38.86 27.08 12.85
N HIS A 448 -37.91 27.66 13.59
CA HIS A 448 -37.97 29.05 14.08
C HIS A 448 -37.97 30.08 12.97
N VAL A 449 -37.13 29.90 11.96
CA VAL A 449 -37.05 30.81 10.82
C VAL A 449 -38.35 30.75 9.99
N ASN A 450 -38.99 29.59 9.89
CA ASN A 450 -40.30 29.44 9.25
C ASN A 450 -41.45 29.98 10.12
N ALA A 451 -41.39 29.77 11.45
CA ALA A 451 -42.44 30.19 12.39
C ALA A 451 -42.45 31.71 12.64
N GLN A 452 -41.30 32.39 12.57
CA GLN A 452 -41.22 33.85 12.72
C GLN A 452 -41.75 34.63 11.51
N LYS A 453 -41.99 33.99 10.35
CA LYS A 453 -42.43 34.68 9.13
C LYS A 453 -43.50 33.88 8.40
N SER A 454 -44.73 33.96 8.90
CA SER A 454 -45.96 33.53 8.21
C SER A 454 -46.06 34.19 6.83
N CYS A 455 -45.61 33.50 5.78
CA CYS A 455 -45.91 33.81 4.39
C CYS A 455 -46.47 32.55 3.70
N PRO A 456 -47.63 32.63 3.01
CA PRO A 456 -48.33 31.47 2.45
C PRO A 456 -47.65 30.84 1.22
N ASN A 457 -46.45 31.30 0.84
CA ASN A 457 -45.68 30.79 -0.30
C ASN A 457 -44.36 30.12 0.12
N PHE A 458 -44.16 29.82 1.40
CA PHE A 458 -42.98 29.07 1.81
C PHE A 458 -43.19 27.59 1.55
N VAL A 459 -42.37 27.05 0.65
CA VAL A 459 -42.08 25.62 0.50
C VAL A 459 -41.84 25.09 1.91
N THR A 460 -42.83 24.36 2.43
CA THR A 460 -42.84 23.80 3.79
C THR A 460 -41.47 23.18 4.11
N THR A 461 -41.03 23.21 5.36
CA THR A 461 -39.84 22.49 5.83
C THR A 461 -39.77 21.05 5.31
N GLU A 462 -40.94 20.42 5.11
CA GLU A 462 -41.09 19.16 4.38
C GLU A 462 -40.52 19.21 2.96
N SER A 463 -40.83 20.20 2.14
CA SER A 463 -40.33 20.29 0.77
C SER A 463 -38.85 20.71 0.66
N LEU A 464 -38.26 21.35 1.68
CA LEU A 464 -36.80 21.55 1.80
C LEU A 464 -36.06 20.31 2.30
N LEU A 465 -36.62 19.55 3.26
CA LEU A 465 -36.13 18.23 3.63
C LEU A 465 -36.29 17.23 2.49
N LEU A 466 -37.43 17.25 1.79
CA LEU A 466 -37.68 16.47 0.58
C LEU A 466 -36.72 16.90 -0.52
N MET A 467 -36.34 18.18 -0.68
CA MET A 467 -35.28 18.57 -1.63
C MET A 467 -33.90 17.99 -1.23
N LEU A 468 -33.54 18.02 0.04
CA LEU A 468 -32.29 17.40 0.54
C LEU A 468 -32.30 15.86 0.41
N VAL A 469 -33.46 15.23 0.57
CA VAL A 469 -33.68 13.77 0.42
C VAL A 469 -33.78 13.36 -1.06
N PHE A 470 -34.45 14.15 -1.91
CA PHE A 470 -34.60 13.87 -3.35
C PHE A 470 -33.29 14.09 -4.11
N CYS A 471 -32.46 15.06 -3.73
CA CYS A 471 -31.23 15.36 -4.46
C CYS A 471 -30.07 14.38 -4.20
N THR A 472 -30.11 13.58 -3.14
CA THR A 472 -29.15 12.49 -2.92
C THR A 472 -29.58 11.17 -3.59
N CYS A 473 -30.88 11.01 -3.89
CA CYS A 473 -31.42 9.86 -4.62
C CYS A 473 -31.44 10.11 -6.14
N GLY A 474 -30.27 10.07 -6.77
CA GLY A 474 -30.15 10.14 -8.23
C GLY A 474 -30.63 8.86 -8.93
N ASN A 475 -31.86 8.91 -9.45
CA ASN A 475 -32.46 8.10 -10.52
C ASN A 475 -32.92 6.65 -10.26
N SER A 476 -34.26 6.54 -10.19
CA SER A 476 -35.13 5.69 -11.04
C SER A 476 -36.11 4.83 -10.24
N LYS A 477 -37.25 5.41 -9.83
CA LYS A 477 -38.60 4.77 -9.71
C LYS A 477 -39.63 5.49 -8.85
N LEU A 478 -39.35 6.67 -8.29
CA LEU A 478 -40.33 7.38 -7.45
C LEU A 478 -40.94 8.64 -8.10
N GLN A 479 -41.17 8.60 -9.41
CA GLN A 479 -41.95 9.64 -10.11
C GLN A 479 -43.47 9.46 -9.95
N GLY A 480 -43.95 8.59 -9.06
CA GLY A 480 -45.34 8.16 -9.01
C GLY A 480 -46.14 8.45 -7.73
N CYS A 481 -45.58 9.03 -6.66
CA CYS A 481 -46.29 9.04 -5.36
C CYS A 481 -46.49 10.39 -4.65
N CYS A 482 -45.92 11.52 -5.09
CA CYS A 482 -46.10 12.81 -4.39
C CYS A 482 -47.27 13.68 -4.91
N CYS A 483 -48.35 13.05 -5.39
CA CYS A 483 -49.67 13.69 -5.52
C CYS A 483 -50.66 12.98 -4.59
N LYS A 484 -50.46 13.08 -3.27
CA LYS A 484 -51.49 12.95 -2.21
C LYS A 484 -50.86 12.93 -0.80
N ARG A 485 -50.63 14.12 -0.24
CA ARG A 485 -51.21 14.64 1.01
C ARG A 485 -50.33 15.76 1.52
#